data_AF-R9ISL1-F1
#
_entry.id   AF-R9ISL1-F1
#
_cell.length_a   1.000
_cell.length_b   1.000
_cell.length_c   1.000
_cell.angle_alpha   90.00
_cell.angle_beta   90.00
_cell.angle_gamma   90.00
#
_symmetry.space_group_name_H-M   'P 1'
#
loop_
_entity.id
_entity.type
_entity.pdbx_description
1 polymer ?
#
loop_
_entity_poly.entity_id
_entity_poly.type
_entity_poly.pdbx_seq_one_letter_code
_entity_poly.pdbx_strand_id
1 'polypeptide(L)' 'MAGKSKFPMGIENFMEMRTEGLYYVDKTELIKKLLENPGKVNLFTRLRQFGKTL' A
#
# COMPACT_ATOMS: atom_id res chain seq x y z
N MET A 1 21.90 -3.42 -13.30
CA MET A 1 20.48 -3.80 -13.43
C MET A 1 19.93 -3.93 -12.03
N ALA A 2 19.10 -2.98 -11.58
CA ALA A 2 18.54 -3.02 -10.22
C ALA A 2 17.77 -4.33 -10.02
N GLY A 3 18.18 -5.13 -9.04
CA GLY A 3 17.57 -6.44 -8.78
C GLY A 3 16.08 -6.30 -8.58
N LYS A 4 15.28 -7.02 -9.37
CA LYS A 4 13.82 -7.01 -9.23
C LYS A 4 13.47 -7.55 -7.84
N SER A 5 13.04 -6.66 -6.94
CA SER A 5 12.40 -7.03 -5.67
C SER A 5 11.23 -7.96 -5.96
N LYS A 6 11.23 -9.14 -5.35
CA LYS A 6 10.19 -10.13 -5.57
C LYS A 6 8.86 -9.59 -5.02
N PHE A 7 7.78 -9.84 -5.74
CA PHE A 7 6.44 -9.53 -5.24
C PHE A 7 6.13 -10.44 -4.04
N PRO A 8 5.66 -9.89 -2.92
CA PRO A 8 5.27 -10.64 -1.73
C PRO A 8 3.92 -11.32 -2.00
N MET A 9 3.95 -12.41 -2.76
CA MET A 9 2.78 -13.24 -3.03
C MET A 9 2.62 -14.24 -1.88
N GLY A 10 1.55 -14.11 -1.09
CA GLY A 10 1.24 -15.02 0.02
C GLY A 10 1.93 -14.69 1.35
N ILE A 11 2.60 -13.55 1.46
CA ILE A 11 3.18 -13.06 2.73
C ILE A 11 2.29 -11.93 3.24
N GLU A 12 1.65 -12.16 4.38
CA GLU A 12 0.78 -11.19 5.05
C GLU A 12 1.50 -10.46 6.20
N ASN A 13 2.65 -10.97 6.63
CA ASN A 13 3.42 -10.40 7.73
C ASN A 13 4.31 -9.25 7.26
N PHE A 14 4.04 -8.04 7.75
CA PHE A 14 4.79 -6.84 7.41
C PHE A 14 6.27 -6.90 7.79
N MET A 15 6.60 -7.54 8.91
CA MET A 15 8.01 -7.64 9.35
C MET A 15 8.82 -8.47 8.36
N GLU A 16 8.27 -9.59 7.89
CA GLU A 16 8.89 -10.45 6.87
C GLU A 16 9.08 -9.70 5.55
N MET A 17 8.08 -8.93 5.12
CA MET A 17 8.19 -8.09 3.91
C MET A 17 9.33 -7.07 3.98
N ARG A 18 9.56 -6.50 5.17
CA ARG A 18 10.63 -5.52 5.42
C ARG A 18 12.01 -6.18 5.50
N THR A 19 12.13 -7.33 6.16
CA THR A 19 13.42 -8.01 6.35
C THR A 19 13.91 -8.73 5.11
N GLU A 20 13.00 -9.27 4.30
CA GLU A 20 13.35 -10.03 3.09
C GLU A 20 13.55 -9.16 1.84
N GLY A 21 13.42 -7.83 1.97
CA GLY A 21 13.59 -6.89 0.85
C GLY A 21 12.53 -7.07 -0.24
N LEU A 22 11.31 -7.45 0.14
CA LEU A 22 10.20 -7.65 -0.78
C LEU A 22 9.58 -6.33 -1.23
N TYR A 23 8.91 -6.37 -2.37
CA TYR A 23 8.26 -5.18 -2.92
C TYR A 23 6.99 -4.84 -2.15
N TYR A 24 7.02 -3.77 -1.34
CA TYR A 24 5.82 -3.18 -0.72
C TYR A 24 5.78 -1.68 -1.03
N VAL A 25 4.58 -1.12 -1.09
CA VAL A 25 4.36 0.31 -1.34
C VAL A 25 3.92 0.97 -0.04
N ASP A 26 4.76 1.83 0.52
CA ASP A 26 4.40 2.64 1.68
C ASP A 26 3.54 3.83 1.25
N LYS A 27 2.30 3.90 1.74
CA LYS A 27 1.34 4.99 1.44
C LYS A 27 1.13 5.92 2.63
N THR A 28 1.90 5.78 3.71
CA THR A 28 1.70 6.51 4.96
C THR A 28 1.76 8.03 4.76
N GLU A 29 2.72 8.52 3.96
CA GLU A 29 2.85 9.96 3.68
C GLU A 29 1.68 10.51 2.85
N LEU A 30 1.16 9.71 1.91
CA LEU A 30 -0.01 10.07 1.11
C LEU A 30 -1.26 10.17 2.00
N ILE A 31 -1.44 9.24 2.94
CA ILE A 31 -2.53 9.29 3.92
C ILE A 31 -2.37 10.52 4.83
N LYS A 32 -1.16 10.80 5.30
CA LYS A 32 -0.88 11.99 6.13
C LYS A 32 -1.26 13.28 5.42
N LYS A 33 -0.84 13.46 4.16
CA LYS A 33 -1.19 14.63 3.34
C LYS A 33 -2.69 14.79 3.12
N LEU A 34 -3.41 13.68 2.98
CA LEU A 34 -4.89 13.66 2.86
C LEU A 34 -5.59 14.07 4.16
N LEU A 35 -5.04 13.70 5.32
CA LEU A 35 -5.57 14.07 6.63
C LEU A 35 -5.28 15.54 6.97
N GLU A 36 -4.09 16.03 6.62
CA GLU A 36 -3.66 17.41 6.88
C GLU A 36 -4.33 18.42 5.95
N ASN A 37 -4.72 18.02 4.73
CA ASN A 37 -5.45 18.85 3.78
C ASN A 37 -6.85 18.28 3.53
N PRO A 38 -7.82 18.49 4.44
CA PRO A 38 -9.18 18.04 4.24
C PRO A 38 -9.83 18.81 3.08
N GLY A 39 -9.91 18.19 1.91
CA GLY A 39 -10.73 18.67 0.80
C GLY A 39 -12.22 18.56 1.15
N LYS A 40 -13.04 19.52 0.70
CA LYS A 40 -14.51 19.48 0.86
C LYS A 40 -15.13 18.17 0.34
N VAL A 41 -14.49 17.57 -0.67
CA VAL A 41 -14.80 16.23 -1.20
C VAL A 41 -13.48 15.55 -1.57
N ASN A 42 -13.23 14.35 -1.00
CA ASN A 42 -12.12 13.49 -1.39
C ASN A 42 -12.65 12.38 -2.30
N LEU A 43 -12.27 12.38 -3.59
CA LEU A 43 -12.66 11.34 -4.54
C LEU A 43 -11.72 10.13 -4.42
N PHE A 44 -12.22 9.06 -3.81
CA PHE A 44 -11.56 7.75 -3.89
C PHE A 44 -12.22 6.93 -5.00
N THR A 45 -11.48 6.61 -6.06
CA THR A 45 -11.95 5.63 -7.04
C THR A 45 -12.00 4.27 -6.36
N ARG A 46 -13.21 3.80 -6.02
CA ARG A 46 -13.40 2.48 -5.40
C ARG A 46 -13.00 1.40 -6.42
N LEU A 47 -11.82 0.79 -6.23
CA LEU A 47 -11.40 -0.34 -7.05
C LEU A 47 -12.42 -1.48 -6.88
N ARG A 48 -12.80 -2.15 -7.99
CA ARG A 48 -13.86 -3.18 -8.05
C ARG A 48 -13.66 -4.37 -7.11
N GLN A 49 -12.47 -4.53 -6.54
CA GLN A 49 -12.09 -5.61 -5.62
C GLN A 49 -11.68 -5.11 -4.22
N PHE A 50 -11.71 -3.80 -3.97
CA PHE A 50 -11.38 -3.25 -2.67
C PHE A 50 -12.52 -3.55 -1.68
N GLY A 51 -12.22 -4.34 -0.63
CA GLY A 51 -13.19 -4.82 0.36
C GLY A 51 -13.96 -6.08 -0.05
N LYS A 52 -13.41 -6.93 -0.94
CA LYS A 52 -14.03 -8.20 -1.37
C LYS A 52 -13.39 -9.46 -0.77
N THR A 53 -12.57 -9.35 0.28
CA THR A 53 -11.97 -10.52 0.92
C THR A 53 -11.97 -10.33 2.44
N LEU A 54 -12.47 -11.38 3.11
CA LEU A 54 -12.91 -11.56 4.52
C LEU A 54 -12.98 -10.32 5.42
#